data_AF-A0AA36HG32-F1
#
_entry.id   AF-A0AA36HG32-F1
#
_cell.length_a   1.000
_cell.length_b   1.000
_cell.length_c   1.000
_cell.angle_alpha   90.00
_cell.angle_beta   90.00
_cell.angle_gamma   90.00
#
_symmetry.space_group_name_H-M   'P 1'
#
loop_
_entity.id
_entity.type
_entity.pdbx_description
1 polymer ?
#
loop_
_entity_poly.entity_id
_entity_poly.type
_entity_poly.pdbx_seq_one_letter_code
_entity_poly.pdbx_strand_id
1 'polypeptide(L)'
;MRISLITVILQGLLSTASNGWKKYDERGCEGGVTKLWLDVVAVIDNSLGMPEEGLIHSIGIMGSILDHATIAQGEGHHSRVGLVTYGSKADIRAKLTDFKSTEEFLESIWEIRRTNDSTSHLEAGLTAAELVFQEGRTNGLRKNVKEVIIVFASNSKDSHFNDSTHLANQTKNSGKHIIVVDFEQGGSGEPYLRQIASEYSYYNRRRHDLTVCIEMELLEANCFCEKPWIQYYGKYTKMGTCLRIGESKLNWRDANNACIHLSGGRGHLAVTLEKTKHNFIAEMVKNHLTTMKPCAYHIGLSYDSSKTGYFWEQPKGALPEKIPLEDCDFHTWNNGYPSLDGNATCVLATQISSDEFGWQNEVCDSWTGNYVCQMDACDADNYCPPD
;
A
#
# COMPACT_ATOMS: atom_id res chain seq x y z
N MET A 1 -38.67 -18.16 -51.36
CA MET A 1 -38.05 -19.41 -50.86
C MET A 1 -36.55 -19.25 -51.03
N ARG A 2 -35.79 -19.25 -49.91
CA ARG A 2 -34.34 -19.58 -49.71
C ARG A 2 -33.39 -19.51 -50.94
N ILE A 3 -32.16 -18.99 -50.93
CA ILE A 3 -31.13 -18.71 -49.91
C ILE A 3 -29.94 -18.03 -50.64
N SER A 4 -29.22 -17.16 -49.91
CA SER A 4 -27.78 -16.81 -49.97
C SER A 4 -27.03 -16.47 -51.27
N LEU A 5 -26.30 -15.35 -51.22
CA LEU A 5 -24.84 -15.39 -51.34
C LEU A 5 -24.22 -14.40 -50.35
N ILE A 6 -23.50 -14.98 -49.37
CA ILE A 6 -22.68 -14.31 -48.38
C ILE A 6 -21.32 -14.05 -49.03
N THR A 7 -20.90 -12.80 -49.08
CA THR A 7 -19.53 -12.42 -49.45
C THR A 7 -18.64 -12.59 -48.22
N VAL A 8 -17.87 -13.68 -48.17
CA VAL A 8 -16.81 -13.87 -47.17
C VAL A 8 -15.57 -13.12 -47.64
N ILE A 9 -15.26 -11.99 -47.00
CA ILE A 9 -13.94 -11.35 -47.10
C ILE A 9 -13.05 -12.01 -46.05
N LEU A 10 -12.13 -12.84 -46.52
CA LEU A 10 -11.04 -13.41 -45.73
C LEU A 10 -9.97 -12.32 -45.55
N GLN A 11 -10.04 -11.53 -44.48
CA GLN A 11 -8.89 -10.78 -44.00
C GLN A 11 -8.25 -11.59 -42.87
N GLY A 12 -7.14 -12.24 -43.22
CA GLY A 12 -6.29 -12.93 -42.25
C GLY A 12 -5.81 -11.93 -41.21
N LEU A 13 -6.07 -12.24 -39.94
CA LEU A 13 -5.30 -11.70 -38.83
C LEU A 13 -3.85 -12.15 -39.00
N LEU A 14 -3.03 -11.28 -39.56
CA LEU A 14 -1.63 -11.21 -39.18
C LEU A 14 -1.59 -10.62 -37.77
N SER A 15 -1.78 -11.47 -36.77
CA SER A 15 -1.27 -11.18 -35.44
C SER A 15 0.25 -11.21 -35.55
N THR A 16 0.86 -10.04 -35.72
CA THR A 16 2.26 -9.88 -35.32
C THR A 16 2.28 -10.12 -33.82
N ALA A 17 2.62 -11.35 -33.42
CA ALA A 17 3.11 -11.61 -32.09
C ALA A 17 4.31 -10.69 -31.91
N SER A 18 4.11 -9.56 -31.21
CA SER A 18 5.23 -8.87 -30.60
C SER A 18 5.82 -9.87 -29.62
N ASN A 19 6.92 -10.52 -30.01
CA ASN A 19 7.84 -11.12 -29.05
C ASN A 19 8.50 -9.97 -28.29
N GLY A 20 7.70 -9.25 -27.49
CA GLY A 20 8.19 -8.33 -26.49
C GLY A 20 8.73 -9.20 -25.37
N TRP A 21 10.02 -9.03 -25.06
CA TRP A 21 10.64 -9.68 -23.92
C TRP A 21 9.87 -9.23 -22.68
N LYS A 22 9.15 -10.15 -22.03
CA LYS A 22 8.38 -9.85 -20.83
C LYS A 22 9.39 -9.78 -19.68
N LYS A 23 9.88 -8.58 -19.40
CA LYS A 23 10.72 -8.30 -18.25
C LYS A 23 9.89 -8.38 -16.97
N TYR A 24 10.37 -9.12 -15.98
CA TYR A 24 9.74 -9.17 -14.66
C TYR A 24 10.38 -8.13 -13.74
N ASP A 25 9.54 -7.28 -13.16
CA ASP A 25 9.94 -6.26 -12.19
C ASP A 25 9.32 -6.56 -10.81
N GLU A 26 9.83 -5.93 -9.76
CA GLU A 26 9.27 -6.06 -8.42
C GLU A 26 7.83 -5.52 -8.37
N ARG A 27 6.95 -6.22 -7.63
CA ARG A 27 5.54 -5.83 -7.52
C ARG A 27 5.41 -4.46 -6.85
N GLY A 28 4.86 -3.48 -7.57
CA GLY A 28 4.45 -2.19 -7.01
C GLY A 28 3.14 -2.30 -6.23
N CYS A 29 2.76 -1.24 -5.51
CA CYS A 29 1.38 -1.13 -5.02
C CYS A 29 0.45 -0.96 -6.22
N GLU A 30 -0.47 -1.89 -6.43
CA GLU A 30 -1.33 -1.91 -7.63
C GLU A 30 -2.73 -1.34 -7.33
N GLY A 31 -3.47 -1.07 -8.41
CA GLY A 31 -4.87 -0.67 -8.38
C GLY A 31 -5.11 0.81 -8.64
N GLY A 32 -6.31 1.25 -8.27
CA GLY A 32 -6.79 2.61 -8.49
C GLY A 32 -7.95 2.94 -7.56
N VAL A 33 -8.36 4.21 -7.55
CA VAL A 33 -9.35 4.74 -6.59
C VAL A 33 -10.66 3.96 -6.56
N THR A 34 -11.03 3.32 -7.67
CA THR A 34 -12.25 2.50 -7.82
C THR A 34 -12.30 1.28 -6.91
N LYS A 35 -11.14 0.79 -6.47
CA LYS A 35 -11.00 -0.37 -5.59
C LYS A 35 -10.41 -0.02 -4.23
N LEU A 36 -10.43 1.25 -3.83
CA LEU A 36 -10.03 1.61 -2.48
C LEU A 36 -10.91 0.92 -1.45
N TRP A 37 -10.28 0.46 -0.37
CA TRP A 37 -10.96 -0.06 0.80
C TRP A 37 -10.37 0.56 2.05
N LEU A 38 -10.76 1.82 2.26
CA LEU A 38 -10.33 2.65 3.38
C LEU A 38 -11.54 3.11 4.18
N ASP A 39 -11.33 3.42 5.45
CA ASP A 39 -12.26 4.27 6.20
C ASP A 39 -11.70 5.70 6.17
N VAL A 40 -12.38 6.60 5.47
CA VAL A 40 -11.93 7.98 5.25
C VAL A 40 -12.84 8.94 6.01
N VAL A 41 -12.27 9.88 6.77
CA VAL A 41 -13.04 10.97 7.39
C VAL A 41 -12.54 12.31 6.85
N ALA A 42 -13.43 13.04 6.16
CA ALA A 42 -13.14 14.42 5.78
C ALA A 42 -13.46 15.36 6.94
N VAL A 43 -12.50 16.20 7.31
CA VAL A 43 -12.62 17.21 8.37
C VAL A 43 -12.49 18.58 7.72
N ILE A 44 -13.62 19.26 7.53
CA ILE A 44 -13.73 20.46 6.68
C ILE A 44 -13.98 21.69 7.55
N ASP A 45 -13.05 22.65 7.52
CA ASP A 45 -13.26 23.96 8.11
C ASP A 45 -14.40 24.67 7.36
N ASN A 46 -15.47 25.00 8.07
CA ASN A 46 -16.60 25.76 7.55
C ASN A 46 -16.81 27.08 8.30
N SER A 47 -15.79 27.57 9.02
CA SER A 47 -15.80 28.87 9.70
C SER A 47 -15.76 30.05 8.70
N LEU A 48 -15.87 31.27 9.23
CA LEU A 48 -15.65 32.51 8.47
C LEU A 48 -14.23 32.62 7.89
N GLY A 49 -13.25 31.93 8.49
CA GLY A 49 -11.86 31.89 8.01
C GLY A 49 -11.72 31.17 6.68
N MET A 50 -12.57 30.18 6.42
CA MET A 50 -12.68 29.52 5.12
C MET A 50 -13.45 30.44 4.15
N PRO A 51 -12.85 30.90 3.03
CA PRO A 51 -13.60 31.64 2.03
C PRO A 51 -14.57 30.70 1.30
N GLU A 52 -15.66 31.23 0.77
CA GLU A 52 -16.70 30.42 0.10
C GLU A 52 -16.14 29.61 -1.09
N GLU A 53 -15.28 30.22 -1.91
CA GLU A 53 -14.54 29.52 -2.96
C GLU A 53 -13.63 28.42 -2.43
N GLY A 54 -13.03 28.64 -1.25
CA GLY A 54 -12.21 27.64 -0.57
C GLY A 54 -13.03 26.44 -0.15
N LEU A 55 -14.17 26.67 0.49
CA LEU A 55 -15.09 25.60 0.89
C LEU A 55 -15.62 24.80 -0.31
N ILE A 56 -16.06 25.49 -1.37
CA ILE A 56 -16.52 24.85 -2.62
C ILE A 56 -15.41 24.00 -3.22
N HIS A 57 -14.17 24.48 -3.22
CA HIS A 57 -13.04 23.74 -3.75
C HIS A 57 -12.68 22.53 -2.87
N SER A 58 -12.75 22.62 -1.54
CA SER A 58 -12.61 21.46 -0.64
C SER A 58 -13.63 20.37 -0.92
N ILE A 59 -14.90 20.76 -1.06
CA ILE A 59 -16.00 19.85 -1.42
C ILE A 59 -15.74 19.23 -2.81
N GLY A 60 -15.33 20.05 -3.78
CA GLY A 60 -15.03 19.60 -5.14
C GLY A 60 -13.86 18.61 -5.21
N ILE A 61 -12.81 18.81 -4.42
CA ILE A 61 -11.68 17.86 -4.31
C ILE A 61 -12.18 16.52 -3.78
N MET A 62 -12.87 16.52 -2.63
CA MET A 62 -13.40 15.29 -2.04
C MET A 62 -14.36 14.56 -2.98
N GLY A 63 -15.27 15.29 -3.61
CA GLY A 63 -16.19 14.74 -4.60
C GLY A 63 -15.46 14.12 -5.78
N SER A 64 -14.45 14.80 -6.33
CA SER A 64 -13.70 14.30 -7.50
C SER A 64 -12.91 13.02 -7.18
N ILE A 65 -12.27 12.96 -6.00
CA ILE A 65 -11.47 11.80 -5.59
C ILE A 65 -12.37 10.57 -5.38
N LEU A 66 -13.51 10.78 -4.73
CA LEU A 66 -14.37 9.68 -4.27
C LEU A 66 -15.50 9.34 -5.24
N ASP A 67 -15.77 10.13 -6.27
CA ASP A 67 -16.75 9.82 -7.33
C ASP A 67 -16.50 8.44 -7.97
N HIS A 68 -15.23 8.05 -8.07
CA HIS A 68 -14.86 6.76 -8.64
C HIS A 68 -14.72 5.67 -7.59
N ALA A 69 -14.64 6.00 -6.30
CA ALA A 69 -14.47 5.02 -5.24
C ALA A 69 -15.76 4.21 -5.01
N THR A 70 -15.61 2.94 -4.64
CA THR A 70 -16.75 2.12 -4.22
C THR A 70 -17.06 2.40 -2.75
N ILE A 71 -18.12 3.17 -2.47
CA ILE A 71 -18.61 3.40 -1.11
C ILE A 71 -19.76 2.44 -0.81
N ALA A 72 -19.60 1.64 0.25
CA ALA A 72 -20.62 0.69 0.71
C ALA A 72 -20.49 0.46 2.22
N GLN A 73 -21.30 -0.45 2.76
CA GLN A 73 -21.37 -0.72 4.20
C GLN A 73 -20.97 -2.15 4.54
N GLY A 74 -20.52 -2.34 5.79
CA GLY A 74 -20.11 -3.62 6.34
C GLY A 74 -18.67 -4.02 6.00
N GLU A 75 -18.38 -5.32 6.04
CA GLU A 75 -17.08 -5.87 5.66
C GLU A 75 -16.94 -5.97 4.14
N GLY A 76 -15.70 -5.88 3.65
CA GLY A 76 -15.37 -6.20 2.27
C GLY A 76 -14.53 -5.14 1.56
N HIS A 77 -14.34 -5.40 0.26
CA HIS A 77 -13.49 -4.62 -0.65
C HIS A 77 -14.21 -3.36 -1.14
N HIS A 78 -14.43 -2.42 -0.23
CA HIS A 78 -15.05 -1.12 -0.47
C HIS A 78 -14.57 -0.13 0.60
N SER A 79 -14.77 1.17 0.37
CA SER A 79 -14.46 2.23 1.31
C SER A 79 -15.70 2.70 2.08
N ARG A 80 -15.49 3.34 3.23
CA ARG A 80 -16.52 4.06 3.99
C ARG A 80 -16.07 5.50 4.20
N VAL A 81 -17.03 6.42 4.27
CA VAL A 81 -16.72 7.84 4.39
C VAL A 81 -17.51 8.47 5.54
N GLY A 82 -16.82 9.24 6.38
CA GLY A 82 -17.41 10.12 7.37
C GLY A 82 -17.17 11.58 7.00
N LEU A 83 -18.10 12.45 7.41
CA LEU A 83 -18.03 13.88 7.18
C LEU A 83 -18.10 14.63 8.50
N VAL A 84 -17.09 15.42 8.78
CA VAL A 84 -16.99 16.32 9.93
C VAL A 84 -16.79 17.74 9.41
N THR A 85 -17.55 18.69 9.95
CA THR A 85 -17.31 20.12 9.71
C THR A 85 -16.92 20.80 11.01
N TYR A 86 -16.08 21.83 10.97
CA TYR A 86 -15.70 22.53 12.18
C TYR A 86 -15.53 24.05 12.01
N GLY A 87 -15.85 24.76 13.10
CA GLY A 87 -15.60 26.18 13.34
C GLY A 87 -15.21 26.37 14.81
N SER A 88 -16.07 27.01 15.60
CA SER A 88 -15.91 27.08 17.06
C SER A 88 -16.11 25.73 17.77
N LYS A 89 -16.91 24.86 17.14
CA LYS A 89 -17.18 23.47 17.51
C LYS A 89 -17.13 22.61 16.25
N ALA A 90 -17.12 21.29 16.43
CA ALA A 90 -17.26 20.34 15.34
C ALA A 90 -18.66 19.72 15.31
N ASP A 91 -19.17 19.50 14.10
CA ASP A 91 -20.38 18.77 13.82
C ASP A 91 -20.02 17.50 13.03
N ILE A 92 -20.46 16.34 13.50
CA ILE A 92 -20.46 15.10 12.71
C ILE A 92 -21.66 15.16 11.77
N ARG A 93 -21.40 15.41 10.49
CA ARG A 93 -22.43 15.48 9.44
C ARG A 93 -22.84 14.10 8.95
N ALA A 94 -21.89 13.17 8.91
CA ALA A 94 -22.13 11.77 8.58
C ALA A 94 -21.09 10.87 9.27
N LYS A 95 -21.54 9.72 9.75
CA LYS A 95 -20.70 8.64 10.28
C LYS A 95 -20.27 7.72 9.16
N LEU A 96 -19.26 6.87 9.42
CA LEU A 96 -18.81 5.84 8.47
C LEU A 96 -19.92 4.88 8.02
N THR A 97 -21.00 4.77 8.79
CA THR A 97 -22.12 3.86 8.55
C THR A 97 -23.29 4.46 7.77
N ASP A 98 -23.23 5.76 7.46
CA ASP A 98 -24.41 6.48 6.99
C ASP A 98 -24.59 6.39 5.46
N PHE A 99 -23.49 6.44 4.69
CA PHE A 99 -23.54 6.39 3.22
C PHE A 99 -23.51 4.97 2.68
N LYS A 100 -24.57 4.56 1.97
CA LYS A 100 -24.68 3.20 1.39
C LYS A 100 -24.19 3.12 -0.05
N SER A 101 -23.93 4.27 -0.66
CA SER A 101 -23.43 4.36 -2.03
C SER A 101 -22.58 5.61 -2.21
N THR A 102 -21.81 5.63 -3.29
CA THR A 102 -21.04 6.80 -3.71
C THR A 102 -21.93 7.99 -4.04
N GLU A 103 -23.12 7.75 -4.61
CA GLU A 103 -24.06 8.81 -4.97
C GLU A 103 -24.65 9.51 -3.74
N GLU A 104 -25.03 8.75 -2.69
CA GLU A 104 -25.48 9.32 -1.42
C GLU A 104 -24.41 10.22 -0.77
N PHE A 105 -23.14 9.82 -0.85
CA PHE A 105 -22.02 10.64 -0.37
C PHE A 105 -21.89 11.93 -1.18
N LEU A 106 -21.92 11.83 -2.52
CA LEU A 106 -21.78 12.98 -3.42
C LEU A 106 -22.92 13.97 -3.22
N GLU A 107 -24.16 13.53 -3.04
CA GLU A 107 -25.28 14.42 -2.73
C GLU A 107 -25.08 15.14 -1.39
N SER A 108 -24.68 14.41 -0.35
CA SER A 108 -24.54 14.95 1.00
C SER A 108 -23.40 15.96 1.15
N ILE A 109 -22.25 15.74 0.51
CA ILE A 109 -21.10 16.64 0.67
C ILE A 109 -21.38 18.06 0.11
N TRP A 110 -22.25 18.18 -0.90
CA TRP A 110 -22.67 19.48 -1.45
C TRP A 110 -23.65 20.25 -0.56
N GLU A 111 -24.18 19.62 0.50
CA GLU A 111 -25.02 20.30 1.50
C GLU A 111 -24.21 21.11 2.51
N ILE A 112 -22.89 20.91 2.59
CA ILE A 112 -22.02 21.62 3.51
C ILE A 112 -22.04 23.12 3.20
N ARG A 113 -22.38 23.92 4.20
CA ARG A 113 -22.42 25.39 4.13
C ARG A 113 -21.44 26.01 5.11
N ARG A 114 -20.95 27.18 4.74
CA ARG A 114 -20.17 28.04 5.63
C ARG A 114 -21.06 28.53 6.77
N THR A 115 -20.48 28.62 7.96
CA THR A 115 -21.08 29.17 9.16
C THR A 115 -20.60 30.60 9.41
N ASN A 116 -21.18 31.25 10.42
CA ASN A 116 -20.77 32.56 10.88
C ASN A 116 -19.76 32.49 12.04
N ASP A 117 -19.15 31.32 12.28
CA ASP A 117 -18.17 31.15 13.35
C ASP A 117 -16.88 31.90 13.00
N SER A 118 -16.47 32.81 13.87
CA SER A 118 -15.23 33.59 13.67
C SER A 118 -13.96 32.83 14.05
N THR A 119 -14.09 31.61 14.57
CA THR A 119 -12.96 30.76 15.01
C THR A 119 -12.96 29.43 14.28
N SER A 120 -11.79 28.80 14.23
CA SER A 120 -11.55 27.49 13.62
C SER A 120 -10.72 26.66 14.59
N HIS A 121 -11.37 25.74 15.30
CA HIS A 121 -10.77 24.87 16.31
C HIS A 121 -10.54 23.49 15.70
N LEU A 122 -9.36 23.29 15.11
CA LEU A 122 -9.02 22.02 14.44
C LEU A 122 -9.03 20.84 15.41
N GLU A 123 -8.65 21.05 16.67
CA GLU A 123 -8.74 20.05 17.74
C GLU A 123 -10.16 19.46 17.84
N ALA A 124 -11.19 20.29 17.76
CA ALA A 124 -12.58 19.82 17.81
C ALA A 124 -12.92 18.95 16.59
N GLY A 125 -12.44 19.33 15.40
CA GLY A 125 -12.61 18.56 14.17
C GLY A 125 -11.91 17.19 14.24
N LEU A 126 -10.66 17.16 14.69
CA LEU A 126 -9.90 15.91 14.89
C LEU A 126 -10.54 15.02 15.96
N THR A 127 -11.02 15.61 17.05
CA THR A 127 -11.74 14.88 18.11
C THR A 127 -13.01 14.22 17.57
N ALA A 128 -13.78 14.95 16.77
CA ALA A 128 -14.98 14.41 16.13
C ALA A 128 -14.64 13.30 15.12
N ALA A 129 -13.54 13.42 14.38
CA ALA A 129 -13.07 12.36 13.49
C ALA A 129 -12.71 11.07 14.25
N GLU A 130 -12.02 11.18 15.37
CA GLU A 130 -11.73 10.03 16.24
C GLU A 130 -13.01 9.36 16.76
N LEU A 131 -14.03 10.13 17.13
CA LEU A 131 -15.34 9.59 17.52
C LEU A 131 -16.00 8.83 16.36
N VAL A 132 -15.94 9.36 15.14
CA VAL A 132 -16.49 8.70 13.94
C VAL A 132 -15.82 7.33 13.70
N PHE A 133 -14.49 7.24 13.85
CA PHE A 133 -13.78 5.96 13.76
C PHE A 133 -14.16 4.99 14.88
N GLN A 134 -14.18 5.46 16.13
CA GLN A 134 -14.52 4.63 17.30
C GLN A 134 -15.92 4.01 17.17
N GLU A 135 -16.92 4.80 16.76
CA GLU A 135 -18.28 4.31 16.56
C GLU A 135 -18.38 3.37 15.35
N GLY A 136 -17.72 3.71 14.25
CA GLY A 136 -17.77 2.93 13.01
C GLY A 136 -17.00 1.60 13.05
N ARG A 137 -16.19 1.35 14.08
CA ARG A 137 -15.36 0.15 14.26
C ARG A 137 -15.69 -0.65 15.51
N THR A 138 -16.88 -0.43 16.08
CA THR A 138 -17.38 -1.19 17.22
C THR A 138 -17.27 -2.70 16.98
N ASN A 139 -16.88 -3.44 18.02
CA ASN A 139 -16.65 -4.90 17.99
C ASN A 139 -15.54 -5.38 17.03
N GLY A 140 -14.60 -4.52 16.65
CA GLY A 140 -13.49 -4.90 15.78
C GLY A 140 -13.86 -5.03 14.31
N LEU A 141 -15.02 -4.48 13.91
CA LEU A 141 -15.43 -4.35 12.52
C LEU A 141 -14.33 -3.62 11.73
N ARG A 142 -13.93 -4.21 10.60
CA ARG A 142 -12.93 -3.68 9.67
C ARG A 142 -11.58 -3.39 10.31
N LYS A 143 -11.16 -4.23 11.29
CA LYS A 143 -9.82 -4.16 11.93
C LYS A 143 -8.66 -4.22 10.93
N ASN A 144 -8.89 -4.84 9.78
CA ASN A 144 -7.94 -4.99 8.67
C ASN A 144 -7.83 -3.72 7.80
N VAL A 145 -8.75 -2.76 7.94
CA VAL A 145 -8.86 -1.58 7.06
C VAL A 145 -8.06 -0.40 7.61
N LYS A 146 -7.42 0.39 6.74
CA LYS A 146 -6.71 1.62 7.16
C LYS A 146 -7.64 2.82 7.28
N GLU A 147 -7.26 3.71 8.19
CA GLU A 147 -8.01 4.91 8.55
C GLU A 147 -7.26 6.15 8.05
N VAL A 148 -7.96 7.00 7.31
CA VAL A 148 -7.38 8.23 6.75
C VAL A 148 -8.25 9.41 7.13
N ILE A 149 -7.62 10.49 7.62
CA ILE A 149 -8.25 11.78 7.85
C ILE A 149 -7.79 12.73 6.75
N ILE A 150 -8.71 13.40 6.08
CA ILE A 150 -8.40 14.47 5.13
C ILE A 150 -8.90 15.78 5.72
N VAL A 151 -7.97 16.61 6.17
CA VAL A 151 -8.23 17.91 6.80
C VAL A 151 -8.19 19.00 5.73
N PHE A 152 -9.27 19.77 5.62
CA PHE A 152 -9.34 20.99 4.81
C PHE A 152 -9.37 22.18 5.77
N ALA A 153 -8.23 22.83 5.97
CA ALA A 153 -8.06 23.88 6.96
C ALA A 153 -7.94 25.26 6.32
N SER A 154 -8.52 26.28 6.96
CA SER A 154 -8.23 27.68 6.64
C SER A 154 -7.15 28.26 7.56
N ASN A 155 -6.54 29.38 7.15
CA ASN A 155 -5.46 30.03 7.89
C ASN A 155 -5.90 30.80 9.15
N SER A 156 -7.14 30.64 9.63
CA SER A 156 -7.56 31.29 10.86
C SER A 156 -6.74 30.74 12.02
N LYS A 157 -6.19 31.65 12.84
CA LYS A 157 -5.36 31.31 14.00
C LYS A 157 -6.12 30.37 14.93
N ASP A 158 -5.71 29.11 14.94
CA ASP A 158 -6.14 28.16 15.96
C ASP A 158 -5.48 28.57 17.29
N SER A 159 -6.26 29.11 18.23
CA SER A 159 -5.77 29.43 19.57
C SER A 159 -5.37 28.18 20.37
N HIS A 160 -5.72 26.99 19.87
CA HIS A 160 -5.48 25.67 20.45
C HIS A 160 -4.46 24.84 19.64
N PHE A 161 -3.55 25.50 18.92
CA PHE A 161 -2.55 24.82 18.08
C PHE A 161 -1.78 23.68 18.79
N ASN A 162 -1.36 23.89 20.03
CA ASN A 162 -0.63 22.87 20.79
C ASN A 162 -1.48 21.61 21.03
N ASP A 163 -2.77 21.80 21.31
CA ASP A 163 -3.71 20.72 21.57
C ASP A 163 -3.99 19.95 20.26
N SER A 164 -4.24 20.68 19.16
CA SER A 164 -4.38 20.13 17.80
C SER A 164 -3.16 19.28 17.39
N THR A 165 -1.94 19.75 17.67
CA THR A 165 -0.70 19.02 17.32
C THR A 165 -0.52 17.79 18.18
N HIS A 166 -0.81 17.87 19.48
CA HIS A 166 -0.73 16.73 20.37
C HIS A 166 -1.70 15.63 19.92
N LEU A 167 -2.95 15.98 19.65
CA LEU A 167 -3.97 15.04 19.17
C LEU A 167 -3.61 14.43 17.81
N ALA A 168 -3.12 15.24 16.86
CA ALA A 168 -2.67 14.75 15.57
C ALA A 168 -1.51 13.75 15.70
N ASN A 169 -0.56 14.00 16.60
CA ASN A 169 0.53 13.05 16.86
C ASN A 169 0.04 11.75 17.49
N GLN A 170 -0.92 11.80 18.43
CA GLN A 170 -1.54 10.60 18.99
C GLN A 170 -2.29 9.80 17.91
N THR A 171 -3.02 10.51 17.04
CA THR A 171 -3.74 9.95 15.91
C THR A 171 -2.80 9.21 14.95
N LYS A 172 -1.70 9.86 14.54
CA LYS A 172 -0.65 9.24 13.71
C LYS A 172 0.01 8.03 14.39
N ASN A 173 0.33 8.14 15.68
CA ASN A 173 0.91 7.04 16.45
C ASN A 173 -0.04 5.83 16.60
N SER A 174 -1.35 6.05 16.49
CA SER A 174 -2.35 4.96 16.46
C SER A 174 -2.42 4.22 15.11
N GLY A 175 -1.65 4.68 14.10
CA GLY A 175 -1.59 4.07 12.77
C GLY A 175 -2.54 4.70 11.75
N LYS A 176 -3.22 5.80 12.10
CA LYS A 176 -4.06 6.56 11.17
C LYS A 176 -3.21 7.54 10.36
N HIS A 177 -3.63 7.80 9.13
CA HIS A 177 -2.93 8.73 8.24
C HIS A 177 -3.67 10.06 8.18
N ILE A 178 -2.95 11.20 8.23
CA ILE A 178 -3.56 12.53 8.17
C ILE A 178 -3.02 13.29 6.96
N ILE A 179 -3.92 13.58 6.01
CA ILE A 179 -3.66 14.44 4.86
C ILE A 179 -4.18 15.84 5.21
N VAL A 180 -3.38 16.88 4.99
CA VAL A 180 -3.78 18.26 5.25
C VAL A 180 -3.73 19.08 3.97
N VAL A 181 -4.84 19.71 3.64
CA VAL A 181 -4.96 20.68 2.55
C VAL A 181 -5.17 22.07 3.14
N ASP A 182 -4.20 22.94 2.92
CA ASP A 182 -4.17 24.31 3.44
C ASP A 182 -4.77 25.30 2.42
N PHE A 183 -5.85 25.95 2.83
CA PHE A 183 -6.58 26.98 2.08
C PHE A 183 -6.17 28.37 2.55
N GLU A 184 -4.91 28.71 2.33
CA GLU A 184 -4.35 30.02 2.67
C GLU A 184 -5.00 31.16 1.88
N GLN A 185 -5.29 32.28 2.56
CA GLN A 185 -5.78 33.51 1.92
C GLN A 185 -4.69 34.57 1.61
N GLY A 186 -3.41 34.41 1.97
CA GLY A 186 -2.42 35.45 1.63
C GLY A 186 -1.04 35.44 2.32
N GLY A 187 -0.38 34.31 2.53
CA GLY A 187 0.94 34.25 3.17
C GLY A 187 1.83 33.10 2.69
N SER A 188 2.94 32.85 3.40
CA SER A 188 3.61 31.55 3.43
C SER A 188 2.87 30.70 4.46
N GLY A 189 2.28 29.57 4.05
CA GLY A 189 1.43 28.71 4.87
C GLY A 189 1.77 28.53 6.32
N GLU A 190 0.72 28.25 7.09
CA GLU A 190 0.80 28.11 8.52
C GLU A 190 1.74 26.94 8.86
N PRO A 191 2.95 27.20 9.41
CA PRO A 191 3.96 26.16 9.66
C PRO A 191 3.45 25.05 10.59
N TYR A 192 2.41 25.37 11.33
CA TYR A 192 1.72 24.56 12.30
C TYR A 192 0.92 23.43 11.63
N LEU A 193 0.25 23.69 10.50
CA LEU A 193 -0.56 22.70 9.76
C LEU A 193 0.30 21.56 9.18
N ARG A 194 1.57 21.84 8.88
CA ARG A 194 2.55 20.82 8.48
C ARG A 194 2.83 19.81 9.57
N GLN A 195 2.70 20.19 10.84
CA GLN A 195 2.92 19.30 11.99
C GLN A 195 1.72 18.39 12.25
N ILE A 196 0.52 18.81 11.81
CA ILE A 196 -0.70 18.01 11.87
C ILE A 196 -0.61 16.83 10.88
N ALA A 197 -0.19 17.13 9.64
CA ALA A 197 -0.08 16.14 8.58
C ALA A 197 0.84 14.96 8.97
N SER A 198 0.56 13.81 8.37
CA SER A 198 1.53 12.73 8.23
C SER A 198 2.73 13.20 7.40
N GLU A 199 3.82 12.43 7.47
CA GLU A 199 5.04 12.76 6.74
C GLU A 199 4.76 12.89 5.23
N TYR A 200 5.16 14.02 4.63
CA TYR A 200 4.92 14.38 3.22
C TYR A 200 3.44 14.59 2.81
N SER A 201 2.51 14.61 3.78
CA SER A 201 1.05 14.66 3.57
C SER A 201 0.43 16.06 3.70
N TYR A 202 1.23 17.11 3.50
CA TYR A 202 0.76 18.49 3.55
C TYR A 202 0.77 19.10 2.15
N TYR A 203 -0.36 19.67 1.75
CA TYR A 203 -0.54 20.33 0.47
C TYR A 203 -1.13 21.73 0.61
N ASN A 204 -0.69 22.63 -0.25
CA ASN A 204 -1.31 23.94 -0.41
C ASN A 204 -2.35 23.89 -1.54
N ARG A 205 -3.48 24.58 -1.35
CA ARG A 205 -4.58 24.71 -2.34
C ARG A 205 -4.12 25.05 -3.76
N ARG A 206 -3.06 25.84 -3.92
CA ARG A 206 -2.57 26.34 -5.22
C ARG A 206 -1.88 25.26 -6.06
N ARG A 207 -1.66 24.07 -5.51
CA ARG A 207 -1.06 22.94 -6.22
C ARG A 207 -2.00 22.50 -7.36
N HIS A 208 -1.49 22.49 -8.59
CA HIS A 208 -2.28 22.15 -9.78
C HIS A 208 -2.68 20.68 -9.87
N ASP A 209 -1.89 19.78 -9.30
CA ASP A 209 -2.06 18.33 -9.28
C ASP A 209 -2.55 17.81 -7.91
N LEU A 210 -3.21 18.67 -7.13
CA LEU A 210 -3.64 18.37 -5.76
C LEU A 210 -4.50 17.12 -5.66
N THR A 211 -5.55 17.01 -6.48
CA THR A 211 -6.44 15.84 -6.52
C THR A 211 -5.65 14.55 -6.73
N VAL A 212 -4.78 14.52 -7.75
CA VAL A 212 -3.95 13.36 -8.08
C VAL A 212 -3.00 12.99 -6.92
N CYS A 213 -2.43 13.98 -6.24
CA CYS A 213 -1.57 13.70 -5.08
C CYS A 213 -2.33 13.03 -3.93
N ILE A 214 -3.54 13.51 -3.63
CA ILE A 214 -4.36 12.91 -2.57
C ILE A 214 -4.83 11.50 -2.99
N GLU A 215 -5.18 11.29 -4.26
CA GLU A 215 -5.51 9.95 -4.78
C GLU A 215 -4.35 8.97 -4.61
N MET A 216 -3.14 9.37 -5.01
CA MET A 216 -1.93 8.56 -4.85
C MET A 216 -1.63 8.26 -3.38
N GLU A 217 -1.88 9.23 -2.51
CA GLU A 217 -1.68 9.07 -1.07
C GLU A 217 -2.71 8.12 -0.44
N LEU A 218 -3.96 8.13 -0.89
CA LEU A 218 -4.96 7.14 -0.49
C LEU A 218 -4.56 5.74 -0.97
N LEU A 219 -4.07 5.61 -2.20
CA LEU A 219 -3.55 4.33 -2.71
C LEU A 219 -2.35 3.85 -1.90
N GLU A 220 -1.44 4.75 -1.53
CA GLU A 220 -0.31 4.42 -0.67
C GLU A 220 -0.74 4.03 0.74
N ALA A 221 -1.74 4.70 1.32
CA ALA A 221 -2.32 4.33 2.61
C ALA A 221 -3.00 2.95 2.55
N ASN A 222 -3.64 2.63 1.43
CA ASN A 222 -4.25 1.32 1.19
C ASN A 222 -3.23 0.21 0.94
N CYS A 223 -1.97 0.56 0.62
CA CYS A 223 -0.87 -0.38 0.45
C CYS A 223 -0.14 -0.65 1.76
N PHE A 224 -0.22 -1.86 2.32
CA PHE A 224 0.43 -2.17 3.60
C PHE A 224 0.65 -3.68 3.84
N CYS A 225 1.55 -3.95 4.79
CA CYS A 225 1.75 -5.27 5.37
C CYS A 225 1.20 -5.31 6.80
N GLU A 226 0.47 -6.37 7.12
CA GLU A 226 0.08 -6.65 8.51
C GLU A 226 1.26 -7.22 9.29
N LYS A 227 1.44 -6.75 10.53
CA LYS A 227 2.46 -7.30 11.42
C LYS A 227 2.18 -8.79 11.66
N PRO A 228 3.21 -9.65 11.71
CA PRO A 228 4.64 -9.33 11.79
C PRO A 228 5.35 -9.23 10.43
N TRP A 229 4.62 -9.16 9.30
CA TRP A 229 5.24 -8.95 8.01
C TRP A 229 5.76 -7.52 7.86
N ILE A 230 6.90 -7.41 7.20
CA ILE A 230 7.63 -6.16 6.99
C ILE A 230 7.38 -5.71 5.55
N GLN A 231 6.96 -4.47 5.42
CA GLN A 231 6.78 -3.81 4.14
C GLN A 231 8.13 -3.66 3.42
N TYR A 232 8.23 -4.15 2.18
CA TYR A 232 9.36 -3.84 1.32
C TYR A 232 9.24 -2.39 0.82
N TYR A 233 10.34 -1.64 0.95
CA TYR A 233 10.50 -0.32 0.36
C TYR A 233 11.55 -0.41 -0.75
N GLY A 234 11.19 0.06 -1.94
CA GLY A 234 12.12 0.24 -3.04
C GLY A 234 13.11 1.37 -2.74
N LYS A 235 13.45 2.17 -3.76
CA LYS A 235 14.39 3.28 -3.54
C LYS A 235 13.83 4.34 -2.57
N TYR A 236 12.55 4.69 -2.71
CA TYR A 236 11.83 5.65 -1.85
C TYR A 236 10.32 5.38 -1.79
N THR A 237 9.86 4.25 -2.34
CA THR A 237 8.44 3.98 -2.56
C THR A 237 8.08 2.68 -1.88
N LYS A 238 6.90 2.68 -1.26
CA LYS A 238 6.29 1.45 -0.76
C LYS A 238 6.05 0.50 -1.95
N MET A 239 6.38 -0.77 -1.77
CA MET A 239 6.20 -1.80 -2.80
C MET A 239 5.05 -2.71 -2.43
N GLY A 240 4.46 -3.41 -3.39
CA GLY A 240 3.36 -4.34 -3.18
C GLY A 240 3.78 -5.68 -2.58
N THR A 241 4.83 -5.72 -1.75
CA THR A 241 5.44 -6.95 -1.23
C THR A 241 5.68 -6.88 0.27
N CYS A 242 5.27 -7.93 0.96
CA CYS A 242 5.51 -8.18 2.37
C CYS A 242 6.57 -9.25 2.56
N LEU A 243 7.49 -9.03 3.50
CA LEU A 243 8.61 -9.93 3.79
C LEU A 243 8.58 -10.37 5.26
N ARG A 244 8.94 -11.62 5.53
CA ARG A 244 9.07 -12.13 6.91
C ARG A 244 10.22 -13.14 6.99
N ILE A 245 11.06 -13.00 8.01
CA ILE A 245 12.09 -14.00 8.32
C ILE A 245 11.43 -15.19 9.02
N GLY A 246 11.75 -16.39 8.58
CA GLY A 246 11.34 -17.62 9.25
C GLY A 246 11.92 -17.74 10.66
N GLU A 247 11.10 -18.12 11.62
CA GLU A 247 11.52 -18.23 13.04
C GLU A 247 12.36 -19.49 13.32
N SER A 248 12.26 -20.49 12.44
CA SER A 248 13.00 -21.75 12.54
C SER A 248 14.04 -21.84 11.44
N LYS A 249 15.06 -22.67 11.66
CA LYS A 249 16.00 -23.04 10.60
C LYS A 249 15.52 -24.31 9.91
N LEU A 250 15.40 -24.26 8.58
CA LEU A 250 14.86 -25.34 7.78
C LEU A 250 15.73 -25.58 6.55
N ASN A 251 15.62 -26.75 5.95
CA ASN A 251 16.10 -26.98 4.58
C ASN A 251 15.23 -26.20 3.59
N TRP A 252 15.65 -26.10 2.33
CA TRP A 252 14.97 -25.23 1.35
C TRP A 252 13.51 -25.64 1.13
N ARG A 253 13.24 -26.94 1.01
CA ARG A 253 11.90 -27.47 0.72
C ARG A 253 10.94 -27.22 1.89
N ASP A 254 11.38 -27.47 3.11
CA ASP A 254 10.59 -27.21 4.32
C ASP A 254 10.42 -25.71 4.55
N ALA A 255 11.43 -24.89 4.23
CA ALA A 255 11.32 -23.43 4.27
C ALA A 255 10.25 -22.91 3.29
N ASN A 256 10.19 -23.43 2.06
CA ASN A 256 9.15 -23.06 1.10
C ASN A 256 7.75 -23.44 1.60
N ASN A 257 7.59 -24.66 2.11
CA ASN A 257 6.33 -25.10 2.70
C ASN A 257 5.94 -24.24 3.92
N ALA A 258 6.90 -23.86 4.75
CA ALA A 258 6.66 -22.97 5.89
C ALA A 258 6.15 -21.59 5.43
N CYS A 259 6.72 -21.00 4.37
CA CYS A 259 6.24 -19.73 3.83
C CYS A 259 4.80 -19.79 3.33
N ILE A 260 4.40 -20.90 2.70
CA ILE A 260 3.03 -21.15 2.27
C ILE A 260 2.09 -21.21 3.50
N HIS A 261 2.47 -21.94 4.55
CA HIS A 261 1.64 -22.07 5.74
C HIS A 261 1.53 -20.77 6.57
N LEU A 262 2.63 -20.03 6.73
CA LEU A 262 2.70 -18.79 7.51
C LEU A 262 1.81 -17.65 6.95
N SER A 263 1.37 -17.76 5.71
CA SER A 263 0.66 -16.74 4.94
C SER A 263 -0.77 -17.17 4.55
N GLY A 264 -1.26 -18.28 5.10
CA GLY A 264 -2.57 -18.83 4.73
C GLY A 264 -2.64 -19.36 3.29
N GLY A 265 -1.51 -19.77 2.72
CA GLY A 265 -1.40 -20.34 1.37
C GLY A 265 -0.98 -19.37 0.27
N ARG A 266 -0.71 -18.10 0.60
CA ARG A 266 -0.41 -17.04 -0.37
C ARG A 266 1.08 -16.71 -0.54
N GLY A 267 1.90 -17.14 0.41
CA GLY A 267 3.31 -16.82 0.50
C GLY A 267 4.19 -17.94 -0.02
N HIS A 268 5.45 -17.58 -0.23
CA HIS A 268 6.49 -18.44 -0.80
C HIS A 268 7.86 -17.89 -0.38
N LEU A 269 8.94 -18.61 -0.70
CA LEU A 269 10.28 -18.07 -0.50
C LEU A 269 10.50 -16.79 -1.32
N ALA A 270 11.26 -15.86 -0.75
CA ALA A 270 11.43 -14.52 -1.31
C ALA A 270 12.15 -14.52 -2.66
N VAL A 271 11.60 -13.76 -3.60
CA VAL A 271 12.13 -13.47 -4.93
C VAL A 271 12.97 -12.20 -4.84
N THR A 272 14.10 -12.16 -5.53
CA THR A 272 14.92 -10.94 -5.69
C THR A 272 15.17 -10.64 -7.17
N LEU A 273 14.29 -9.83 -7.77
CA LEU A 273 14.37 -9.38 -9.17
C LEU A 273 15.23 -8.14 -9.33
N GLU A 274 15.48 -7.41 -8.23
CA GLU A 274 16.31 -6.21 -8.22
C GLU A 274 17.37 -6.22 -7.12
N LYS A 275 18.49 -5.53 -7.37
CA LYS A 275 19.56 -5.32 -6.38
C LYS A 275 19.07 -4.63 -5.11
N THR A 276 18.13 -3.70 -5.25
CA THR A 276 17.49 -2.96 -4.14
C THR A 276 16.82 -3.92 -3.17
N LYS A 277 16.00 -4.86 -3.66
CA LYS A 277 15.33 -5.85 -2.81
C LYS A 277 16.30 -6.86 -2.21
N HIS A 278 17.28 -7.33 -3.00
CA HIS A 278 18.34 -8.20 -2.49
C HIS A 278 19.06 -7.58 -1.30
N ASN A 279 19.45 -6.31 -1.41
CA ASN A 279 20.11 -5.58 -0.33
C ASN A 279 19.17 -5.36 0.87
N PHE A 280 17.89 -5.02 0.63
CA PHE A 280 16.89 -4.86 1.69
C PHE A 280 16.74 -6.14 2.51
N ILE A 281 16.60 -7.29 1.84
CA ILE A 281 16.47 -8.59 2.51
C ILE A 281 17.75 -8.94 3.27
N ALA A 282 18.92 -8.71 2.68
CA ALA A 282 20.20 -8.94 3.34
C ALA A 282 20.34 -8.10 4.62
N GLU A 283 19.98 -6.82 4.59
CA GLU A 283 19.98 -5.94 5.76
C GLU A 283 18.97 -6.41 6.82
N MET A 284 17.75 -6.74 6.40
CA MET A 284 16.70 -7.30 7.27
C MET A 284 17.21 -8.54 8.03
N VAL A 285 17.86 -9.46 7.34
CA VAL A 285 18.43 -10.68 7.92
C VAL A 285 19.62 -10.38 8.84
N LYS A 286 20.54 -9.50 8.45
CA LYS A 286 21.70 -9.10 9.28
C LYS A 286 21.26 -8.46 10.60
N ASN A 287 20.27 -7.57 10.56
CA ASN A 287 19.77 -6.87 11.74
C ASN A 287 19.03 -7.84 12.68
N HIS A 288 18.41 -8.88 12.15
CA HIS A 288 17.74 -9.91 12.94
C HIS A 288 18.73 -10.92 13.54
N LEU A 289 19.74 -11.35 12.78
CA LEU A 289 20.67 -12.40 13.16
C LEU A 289 21.99 -11.82 13.66
N THR A 290 21.99 -11.35 14.92
CA THR A 290 23.15 -10.66 15.53
C THR A 290 24.36 -11.55 15.84
N THR A 291 24.23 -12.88 15.74
CA THR A 291 25.20 -13.83 16.33
C THR A 291 25.84 -14.85 15.38
N MET A 292 25.41 -14.96 14.11
CA MET A 292 25.95 -15.98 13.18
C MET A 292 26.59 -15.36 11.95
N LYS A 293 27.90 -15.59 11.76
CA LYS A 293 28.66 -15.23 10.57
C LYS A 293 29.43 -16.44 10.02
N PRO A 294 29.53 -16.61 8.70
CA PRO A 294 28.90 -15.81 7.64
C PRO A 294 27.38 -16.04 7.59
N CYS A 295 26.61 -14.98 7.41
CA CYS A 295 25.16 -15.08 7.26
C CYS A 295 24.83 -15.79 5.94
N ALA A 296 23.98 -16.80 5.99
CA ALA A 296 23.36 -17.40 4.82
C ALA A 296 21.87 -17.61 5.08
N TYR A 297 21.05 -17.54 4.03
CA TYR A 297 19.61 -17.81 4.10
C TYR A 297 19.04 -18.28 2.76
N HIS A 298 17.99 -19.09 2.82
CA HIS A 298 17.25 -19.56 1.64
C HIS A 298 16.46 -18.42 0.98
N ILE A 299 16.51 -18.41 -0.35
CA ILE A 299 15.70 -17.55 -1.23
C ILE A 299 14.91 -18.43 -2.21
N GLY A 300 13.89 -17.87 -2.85
CA GLY A 300 12.95 -18.61 -3.69
C GLY A 300 13.48 -19.01 -5.06
N LEU A 301 14.79 -19.08 -5.28
CA LEU A 301 15.38 -19.49 -6.55
C LEU A 301 15.71 -20.98 -6.51
N SER A 302 15.27 -21.74 -7.52
CA SER A 302 15.60 -23.15 -7.67
C SER A 302 15.73 -23.55 -9.14
N TYR A 303 16.52 -24.60 -9.42
CA TYR A 303 16.69 -25.17 -10.75
C TYR A 303 15.57 -26.17 -11.05
N ASP A 304 14.88 -25.97 -12.17
CA ASP A 304 13.87 -26.89 -12.70
C ASP A 304 14.50 -27.69 -13.84
N SER A 305 14.75 -28.98 -13.60
CA SER A 305 15.36 -29.87 -14.59
C SER A 305 14.46 -30.16 -15.79
N SER A 306 13.14 -30.04 -15.63
CA SER A 306 12.19 -30.24 -16.73
C SER A 306 12.17 -29.08 -17.72
N LYS A 307 12.47 -27.86 -17.23
CA LYS A 307 12.55 -26.62 -18.01
C LYS A 307 13.99 -26.16 -18.27
N THR A 308 14.97 -26.89 -17.76
CA THR A 308 16.41 -26.66 -17.94
C THR A 308 16.87 -25.26 -17.55
N GLY A 309 16.42 -24.74 -16.40
CA GLY A 309 16.77 -23.37 -15.98
C GLY A 309 16.50 -23.10 -14.50
N TYR A 310 16.94 -21.94 -14.03
CA TYR A 310 16.59 -21.43 -12.70
C TYR A 310 15.30 -20.63 -12.75
N PHE A 311 14.45 -20.83 -11.75
CA PHE A 311 13.15 -20.20 -11.64
C PHE A 311 12.88 -19.70 -10.23
N TRP A 312 12.25 -18.54 -10.13
CA TRP A 312 11.77 -18.01 -8.88
C TRP A 312 10.38 -18.57 -8.52
N GLU A 313 10.21 -18.91 -7.25
CA GLU A 313 8.92 -19.28 -6.66
C GLU A 313 7.91 -18.14 -6.77
N GLN A 314 6.63 -18.50 -6.90
CA GLN A 314 5.50 -17.58 -6.89
C GLN A 314 4.36 -18.14 -6.03
N PRO A 315 3.35 -17.32 -5.68
CA PRO A 315 2.17 -17.80 -4.99
C PRO A 315 1.51 -18.96 -5.75
N LYS A 316 0.89 -19.88 -5.01
CA LYS A 316 0.18 -21.01 -5.61
C LYS A 316 -0.93 -20.50 -6.54
N GLY A 317 -0.90 -20.95 -7.80
CA GLY A 317 -1.87 -20.55 -8.81
C GLY A 317 -1.51 -19.28 -9.58
N ALA A 318 -0.34 -18.69 -9.34
CA ALA A 318 0.19 -17.61 -10.17
C ALA A 318 0.34 -18.02 -11.64
N LEU A 319 0.23 -17.04 -12.55
CA LEU A 319 0.45 -17.22 -13.98
C LEU A 319 1.51 -16.19 -14.47
N PRO A 320 2.73 -16.62 -14.84
CA PRO A 320 3.19 -18.03 -14.86
C PRO A 320 3.32 -18.61 -13.44
N GLU A 321 3.45 -19.93 -13.33
CA GLU A 321 3.61 -20.60 -12.01
C GLU A 321 4.97 -20.30 -11.37
N LYS A 322 6.00 -20.03 -12.17
CA LYS A 322 7.33 -19.62 -11.73
C LYS A 322 7.93 -18.60 -12.71
N ILE A 323 8.81 -17.73 -12.23
CA ILE A 323 9.46 -16.70 -13.05
C ILE A 323 10.82 -17.23 -13.54
N PRO A 324 11.08 -17.32 -14.85
CA PRO A 324 12.40 -17.72 -15.35
C PRO A 324 13.45 -16.67 -14.98
N LEU A 325 14.59 -17.12 -14.42
CA LEU A 325 15.69 -16.22 -14.06
C LEU A 325 16.26 -15.50 -15.31
N GLU A 326 16.25 -16.16 -16.46
CA GLU A 326 16.70 -15.61 -17.75
C GLU A 326 15.90 -14.39 -18.23
N ASP A 327 14.66 -14.24 -17.76
CA ASP A 327 13.79 -13.09 -18.05
C ASP A 327 13.98 -11.93 -17.04
N CYS A 328 14.94 -12.05 -16.12
CA CYS A 328 15.26 -11.06 -15.10
C CYS A 328 16.61 -10.37 -15.41
N ASP A 329 16.75 -9.08 -15.10
CA ASP A 329 18.03 -8.38 -15.30
C ASP A 329 19.03 -8.66 -14.18
N PHE A 330 18.56 -8.88 -12.96
CA PHE A 330 19.41 -8.96 -11.78
C PHE A 330 19.91 -10.38 -11.53
N HIS A 331 21.23 -10.51 -11.43
CA HIS A 331 21.92 -11.74 -11.09
C HIS A 331 23.10 -11.43 -10.19
N THR A 332 23.32 -12.22 -9.14
CA THR A 332 24.44 -11.98 -8.21
C THR A 332 25.09 -13.27 -7.71
N TRP A 333 25.33 -14.22 -8.61
CA TRP A 333 26.04 -15.46 -8.28
C TRP A 333 27.44 -15.20 -7.72
N ASN A 334 27.81 -15.92 -6.68
CA ASN A 334 29.17 -15.91 -6.15
C ASN A 334 30.15 -16.55 -7.14
N ASN A 335 31.43 -16.18 -7.06
CA ASN A 335 32.47 -16.79 -7.88
C ASN A 335 32.47 -18.32 -7.72
N GLY A 336 32.41 -19.04 -8.84
CA GLY A 336 32.32 -20.51 -8.87
C GLY A 336 30.89 -21.07 -8.77
N TYR A 337 29.88 -20.19 -8.75
CA TYR A 337 28.47 -20.56 -8.74
C TYR A 337 27.73 -20.06 -10.01
N PRO A 338 26.65 -20.75 -10.44
CA PRO A 338 26.15 -22.01 -9.90
C PRO A 338 27.16 -23.16 -10.09
N SER A 339 27.31 -23.98 -9.05
CA SER A 339 28.14 -25.18 -9.06
C SER A 339 27.55 -26.20 -10.04
N LEU A 340 28.43 -26.98 -10.66
CA LEU A 340 28.05 -28.01 -11.65
C LEU A 340 27.57 -29.32 -11.00
N ASP A 341 27.37 -29.35 -9.67
CA ASP A 341 26.76 -30.49 -9.01
C ASP A 341 25.28 -30.57 -9.40
N GLY A 342 24.92 -31.60 -10.15
CA GLY A 342 23.55 -31.81 -10.64
C GLY A 342 22.50 -31.99 -9.53
N ASN A 343 22.93 -32.23 -8.28
CA ASN A 343 22.03 -32.29 -7.12
C ASN A 343 21.82 -30.92 -6.46
N ALA A 344 22.71 -29.96 -6.70
CA ALA A 344 22.66 -28.63 -6.12
C ALA A 344 21.67 -27.75 -6.90
N THR A 345 20.39 -27.86 -6.55
CA THR A 345 19.29 -27.24 -7.30
C THR A 345 18.63 -26.08 -6.58
N CYS A 346 18.77 -25.94 -5.26
CA CYS A 346 18.19 -24.85 -4.48
C CYS A 346 19.22 -23.74 -4.22
N VAL A 347 18.79 -22.52 -3.89
CA VAL A 347 19.72 -21.38 -3.80
C VAL A 347 19.65 -20.67 -2.45
N LEU A 348 20.85 -20.34 -1.96
CA LEU A 348 21.09 -19.50 -0.80
C LEU A 348 21.60 -18.13 -1.23
N ALA A 349 21.26 -17.10 -0.45
CA ALA A 349 22.03 -15.87 -0.40
C ALA A 349 23.08 -16.00 0.72
N THR A 350 24.36 -15.96 0.35
CA THR A 350 25.49 -16.16 1.26
C THR A 350 26.34 -14.90 1.33
N GLN A 351 26.70 -14.51 2.55
CA GLN A 351 27.54 -13.34 2.82
C GLN A 351 28.96 -13.53 2.24
N ILE A 352 29.39 -12.59 1.40
CA ILE A 352 30.73 -12.51 0.81
C ILE A 352 31.63 -11.65 1.69
N SER A 353 31.12 -10.50 2.13
CA SER A 353 31.83 -9.49 2.92
C SER A 353 30.91 -8.91 4.00
N SER A 354 31.37 -7.89 4.74
CA SER A 354 30.51 -7.26 5.75
C SER A 354 29.17 -6.84 5.18
N ASP A 355 29.11 -6.35 3.93
CA ASP A 355 27.95 -5.68 3.35
C ASP A 355 27.44 -6.28 2.04
N GLU A 356 28.03 -7.38 1.59
CA GLU A 356 27.72 -7.99 0.31
C GLU A 356 27.30 -9.44 0.46
N PHE A 357 26.23 -9.81 -0.25
CA PHE A 357 25.70 -11.16 -0.35
C PHE A 357 25.62 -11.54 -1.82
N GLY A 358 25.91 -12.79 -2.14
CA GLY A 358 25.68 -13.35 -3.46
C GLY A 358 25.13 -14.77 -3.39
N TRP A 359 24.74 -15.30 -4.54
CA TRP A 359 23.98 -16.54 -4.63
C TRP A 359 24.89 -17.77 -4.74
N GLN A 360 24.48 -18.85 -4.08
CA GLN A 360 25.12 -20.16 -4.14
C GLN A 360 24.05 -21.25 -4.24
N ASN A 361 24.17 -22.15 -5.22
CA ASN A 361 23.30 -23.32 -5.27
C ASN A 361 23.79 -24.41 -4.30
N GLU A 362 22.85 -25.13 -3.72
CA GLU A 362 23.05 -26.18 -2.73
C GLU A 362 22.04 -27.32 -2.92
N VAL A 363 22.32 -28.45 -2.29
CA VAL A 363 21.43 -29.62 -2.34
C VAL A 363 20.27 -29.36 -1.39
N CYS A 364 19.06 -29.13 -1.92
CA CYS A 364 17.88 -28.60 -1.22
C CYS A 364 17.60 -29.13 0.21
N ASP A 365 17.95 -30.38 0.50
CA ASP A 365 17.69 -31.05 1.79
C ASP A 365 18.92 -31.10 2.72
N SER A 366 20.06 -30.54 2.29
CA SER A 366 21.37 -30.70 2.93
C SER A 366 21.68 -29.64 3.97
N TRP A 367 21.31 -28.38 3.71
CA TRP A 367 21.61 -27.26 4.59
C TRP A 367 20.36 -26.73 5.29
N THR A 368 20.35 -26.78 6.61
CA THR A 368 19.30 -26.17 7.44
C THR A 368 19.71 -24.77 7.88
N GLY A 369 18.92 -23.76 7.54
CA GLY A 369 19.19 -22.40 7.98
C GLY A 369 18.02 -21.46 7.83
N ASN A 370 18.33 -20.17 8.00
CA ASN A 370 17.30 -19.14 7.96
C ASN A 370 16.73 -19.03 6.54
N TYR A 371 15.55 -18.47 6.43
CA TYR A 371 14.88 -18.26 5.17
C TYR A 371 14.01 -17.02 5.25
N VAL A 372 13.73 -16.44 4.10
CA VAL A 372 12.87 -15.27 3.99
C VAL A 372 11.66 -15.62 3.15
N CYS A 373 10.49 -15.45 3.76
CA CYS A 373 9.22 -15.57 3.09
C CYS A 373 8.81 -14.24 2.50
N GLN A 374 8.04 -14.29 1.43
CA GLN A 374 7.29 -13.15 0.94
C GLN A 374 5.84 -13.52 0.63
N MET A 375 4.98 -12.50 0.61
CA MET A 375 3.64 -12.53 0.04
C MET A 375 3.28 -11.15 -0.50
N ASP A 376 2.23 -11.07 -1.30
CA ASP A 376 1.73 -9.78 -1.80
C ASP A 376 1.20 -8.93 -0.64
N ALA A 377 1.51 -7.62 -0.68
CA ALA A 377 0.96 -6.66 0.25
C ALA A 377 -0.53 -6.43 0.01
N CYS A 378 -1.24 -6.06 1.06
CA CYS A 378 -2.60 -5.56 0.94
C CYS A 378 -2.54 -4.26 0.12
N ASP A 379 -3.36 -4.13 -0.91
CA ASP A 379 -3.50 -2.90 -1.70
C ASP A 379 -4.86 -2.85 -2.41
N ALA A 380 -5.09 -1.89 -3.31
CA ALA A 380 -6.38 -1.73 -3.97
C ALA A 380 -6.72 -2.90 -4.93
N ASP A 381 -5.75 -3.68 -5.39
CA ASP A 381 -6.01 -4.88 -6.20
C ASP A 381 -5.97 -6.17 -5.37
N ASN A 382 -5.29 -6.18 -4.23
CA ASN A 382 -5.16 -7.31 -3.32
C ASN A 382 -5.81 -7.03 -1.95
N TYR A 383 -7.12 -7.30 -1.85
CA TYR A 383 -7.86 -7.17 -0.60
C TYR A 383 -7.42 -8.22 0.45
N CYS A 384 -7.10 -7.76 1.65
CA CYS A 384 -6.78 -8.63 2.79
C CYS A 384 -7.98 -8.71 3.75
N PRO A 385 -8.77 -9.80 3.73
CA PRO A 385 -9.88 -9.98 4.65
C PRO A 385 -9.39 -10.13 6.10
N PRO A 386 -10.23 -9.82 7.10
CA PRO A 386 -9.90 -10.08 8.49
C PRO A 386 -9.76 -11.58 8.76
N ASP A 387 -8.72 -11.94 9.52
CA ASP A 387 -8.55 -13.29 10.11
C ASP A 387 -9.69 -13.69 11.04
#